data_AF-A0AA40T581-F1
#
_entry.id   AF-A0AA40T581-F1
#
_cell.length_a   1.000
_cell.length_b   1.000
_cell.length_c   1.000
_cell.angle_alpha   90.00
_cell.angle_beta   90.00
_cell.angle_gamma   90.00
#
_symmetry.space_group_name_H-M   'P 1'
#
loop_
_entity.id
_entity.type
_entity.pdbx_description
1 polymer ?
#
loop_
_entity_poly.entity_id
_entity_poly.type
_entity_poly.pdbx_seq_one_letter_code
_entity_poly.pdbx_strand_id
1 'polypeptide(L)' 'MQCFWCSCELNYETLTIDHYIPLSRGGNNQIKNLRLACFNCNQKRGNSLPNSANKFYHH' A
#
# COMPACT_ATOMS: atom_id res chain seq x y z
N MET A 1 1.95 14.49 3.43
CA MET A 1 1.56 13.33 2.60
C MET A 1 2.16 12.10 3.25
N GLN A 2 1.37 11.09 3.63
CA GLN A 2 1.84 9.97 4.47
C GLN A 2 1.54 8.61 3.82
N CYS A 3 2.36 7.61 4.13
CA CYS A 3 2.13 6.23 3.72
C CYS A 3 0.87 5.67 4.41
N PHE A 4 -0.05 5.11 3.63
CA PHE A 4 -1.28 4.50 4.16
C PHE A 4 -1.02 3.34 5.14
N TRP A 5 0.12 2.65 4.99
CA TRP A 5 0.42 1.43 5.75
C TRP A 5 1.22 1.64 7.04
N CYS A 6 2.15 2.61 7.05
CA CYS A 6 3.04 2.84 8.19
C CYS A 6 3.10 4.29 8.65
N SER A 7 2.30 5.18 8.04
CA SER A 7 2.18 6.60 8.38
C SER A 7 3.48 7.41 8.26
N CYS A 8 4.57 6.85 7.72
CA CYS A 8 5.78 7.61 7.46
C CYS A 8 5.52 8.74 6.46
N GLU A 9 6.28 9.83 6.58
CA GLU A 9 6.18 10.92 5.61
C GLU A 9 6.62 10.45 4.22
N LEU A 10 5.90 10.94 3.21
CA LEU A 10 6.18 10.73 1.80
C LEU A 10 6.50 12.06 1.15
N ASN A 11 7.43 12.02 0.21
CA ASN A 11 7.68 13.10 -0.74
C ASN A 11 7.41 12.61 -2.18
N TYR A 12 7.46 13.51 -3.16
CA TYR A 12 7.18 13.19 -4.56
C TYR A 12 8.15 12.16 -5.17
N GLU A 13 9.35 12.00 -4.61
CA GLU A 13 10.36 11.06 -5.10
C GLU A 13 10.20 9.65 -4.51
N THR A 14 9.59 9.54 -3.32
CA THR A 14 9.49 8.30 -2.54
C THR A 14 8.10 7.71 -2.49
N LEU A 15 7.07 8.48 -2.87
CA LEU A 15 5.71 7.99 -2.94
C LEU A 15 5.55 6.99 -4.09
N THR A 16 4.75 5.96 -3.83
CA THR A 16 4.28 5.02 -4.83
C THR A 16 2.76 4.87 -4.72
N ILE A 17 2.14 4.43 -5.80
CA ILE A 17 0.73 4.05 -5.81
C ILE A 17 0.65 2.54 -5.63
N ASP A 18 -0.09 2.11 -4.61
CA ASP A 18 -0.29 0.71 -4.27
C ASP A 18 -1.78 0.35 -4.38
N HIS A 19 -2.07 -0.88 -4.78
CA HIS A 19 -3.43 -1.41 -4.85
C HIS A 19 -3.83 -2.01 -3.50
N TYR A 20 -4.90 -1.48 -2.89
CA TYR A 20 -5.44 -1.96 -1.63
C TYR A 20 -5.80 -3.45 -1.72
N ILE A 21 -6.56 -3.85 -2.74
CA ILE A 21 -6.66 -5.23 -3.20
C ILE A 21 -5.74 -5.41 -4.41
N PRO A 22 -4.77 -6.34 -4.38
CA PRO A 22 -3.87 -6.61 -5.50
C PRO A 22 -4.61 -7.03 -6.77
N LEU A 23 -4.11 -6.63 -7.94
CA LEU A 23 -4.69 -7.01 -9.24
C LEU A 23 -4.79 -8.53 -9.41
N SER A 24 -3.77 -9.27 -8.98
CA SER A 24 -3.74 -10.74 -8.97
C SER A 24 -4.83 -11.40 -8.11
N ARG A 25 -5.52 -10.62 -7.27
CA ARG A 25 -6.60 -11.07 -6.37
C ARG A 25 -7.92 -10.34 -6.64
N GLY A 26 -8.11 -9.82 -7.85
CA GLY A 26 -9.37 -9.18 -8.26
C GLY A 26 -9.46 -7.69 -7.93
N GLY A 27 -8.34 -7.06 -7.57
CA GLY A 27 -8.25 -5.60 -7.48
C GLY A 27 -8.42 -4.89 -8.81
N ASN A 28 -8.67 -3.58 -8.76
CA ASN A 28 -8.84 -2.75 -9.96
C ASN A 28 -8.13 -1.38 -9.83
N ASN A 29 -8.11 -0.60 -10.92
CA ASN A 29 -7.47 0.71 -10.98
C ASN A 29 -8.40 1.87 -10.56
N GLN A 30 -9.53 1.60 -9.90
CA GLN A 30 -10.41 2.67 -9.41
C GLN A 30 -9.74 3.37 -8.22
N ILE A 31 -9.92 4.69 -8.11
CA ILE A 31 -9.30 5.52 -7.03
C ILE A 31 -9.55 4.91 -5.64
N LYS A 32 -10.74 4.36 -5.39
CA LYS A 32 -11.07 3.69 -4.11
C LYS A 32 -10.15 2.52 -3.75
N ASN A 33 -9.50 1.90 -4.73
CA ASN A 33 -8.55 0.80 -4.57
C ASN A 33 -7.09 1.25 -4.59
N LEU A 34 -6.80 2.54 -4.77
CA LEU A 34 -5.42 3.06 -4.80
C LEU A 34 -5.05 3.70 -3.45
N ARG A 35 -3.80 3.51 -3.01
CA ARG A 35 -3.24 4.08 -1.79
C ARG A 35 -1.88 4.70 -2.05
N LEU A 36 -1.58 5.79 -1.35
CA LEU A 36 -0.21 6.31 -1.26
C LEU A 36 0.57 5.40 -0.33
N ALA A 37 1.70 4.88 -0.80
CA ALA A 37 2.56 4.01 -0.01
C ALA A 37 4.03 4.35 -0.25
N CYS A 38 4.88 4.18 0.76
CA CYS A 38 6.32 4.19 0.54
C CYS A 38 6.73 2.92 -0.22
N PHE A 39 7.85 2.99 -0.92
CA PHE A 39 8.41 1.86 -1.67
C PHE A 39 8.55 0.59 -0.81
N ASN A 40 9.04 0.73 0.44
CA ASN A 40 9.25 -0.40 1.34
C ASN A 40 7.94 -1.12 1.69
N CYS A 41 6.88 -0.39 2.02
CA CYS A 41 5.57 -0.99 2.32
C CYS A 41 4.96 -1.64 1.07
N ASN A 42 5.01 -0.95 -0.07
CA ASN A 42 4.48 -1.45 -1.33
C ASN A 42 5.17 -2.77 -1.74
N GLN A 43 6.51 -2.79 -1.75
CA GLN A 43 7.29 -4.00 -2.05
C GLN A 43 6.99 -5.13 -1.06
N LYS A 44 6.96 -4.83 0.25
CA LYS A 44 6.74 -5.83 1.30
C LYS A 44 5.34 -6.45 1.24
N ARG A 45 4.32 -5.68 0.86
CA ARG A 45 2.96 -6.21 0.66
C ARG A 45 2.92 -7.16 -0.53
N GLY A 46 3.52 -6.77 -1.65
CA GLY A 46 3.42 -7.51 -2.90
C GLY A 46 1.96 -7.82 -3.23
N ASN A 47 1.63 -9.11 -3.39
CA ASN A 47 0.27 -9.54 -3.66
C ASN A 47 -0.58 -9.82 -2.41
N SER A 48 -0.17 -9.40 -1.21
CA SER A 48 -0.88 -9.69 0.05
C SER A 48 -2.18 -8.89 0.21
N LEU A 49 -3.20 -9.51 0.83
CA LEU A 49 -4.42 -8.79 1.18
C LEU A 49 -4.16 -7.93 2.43
N PRO A 50 -4.88 -6.80 2.60
CA PRO A 50 -4.68 -5.90 3.74
C PRO A 50 -4.75 -6.62 5.10
N ASN A 51 -5.66 -7.60 5.22
CA ASN A 51 -5.92 -8.32 6.47
C ASN A 51 -5.22 -9.69 6.56
N SER A 52 -4.39 -10.08 5.59
CA SER A 52 -3.71 -11.37 5.63
C SER A 52 -2.53 -11.30 6.60
N ALA A 53 -2.77 -11.61 7.89
CA ALA A 53 -1.89 -12.03 8.99
C ALA A 53 -0.48 -11.41 9.20
N ASN A 54 -0.04 -10.50 8.34
CA ASN A 54 1.24 -9.83 8.42
C ASN A 54 1.02 -8.50 9.13
N LYS A 55 1.16 -8.56 10.46
CA LYS A 55 1.14 -7.42 11.41
C LYS A 55 2.24 -6.40 11.08
N PHE A 56 2.08 -5.61 10.02
CA PHE A 56 3.06 -4.58 9.63
C PHE A 56 2.49 -3.17 9.65
N TYR A 57 1.30 -2.99 10.21
CA TYR A 57 0.67 -1.69 10.35
C TYR A 57 0.91 -1.21 11.77
N HIS A 58 2.03 -0.50 11.95
CA HIS A 58 2.21 0.31 13.14
C HIS A 58 1.06 1.34 13.13
N HIS A 59 0.13 1.19 14.08
CA HIS A 59 -0.67 2.33 14.54
C HIS A 59 0.26 3.26 15.31
#